data_AF-A0A837HQL5-F1
#
_entry.id   AF-A0A837HQL5-F1
#
_cell.length_a   1.000
_cell.length_b   1.000
_cell.length_c   1.000
_cell.angle_alpha   90.00
_cell.angle_beta   90.00
_cell.angle_gamma   90.00
#
_symmetry.space_group_name_H-M   'P 1'
#
loop_
_entity.id
_entity.type
_entity.pdbx_description
1 polymer ?
#
loop_
_entity_poly.entity_id
_entity_poly.type
_entity_poly.pdbx_seq_one_letter_code
_entity_poly.pdbx_strand_id
1 'polypeptide(L)'
;MFLLFIIMQSLKEIIDSPVTTYKGSEATKSMVEEQLIAKYGKAELKNLDCYHNMRTFHSWLNLGWKIRRGEKAIKSITFVEQKDANGNILKQFRRPVFLFYYRQVEKIGTAK
;
A
#
# COMPACT_ATOMS: atom_id res chain seq x y z
N MET A 1 12.13 -24.82 -6.78
CA MET A 1 12.49 -23.60 -7.52
C MET A 1 11.36 -23.20 -8.48
N PHE A 2 10.15 -22.94 -7.96
CA PHE A 2 8.97 -22.53 -8.76
C PHE A 2 8.27 -21.32 -8.10
N LEU A 3 8.27 -21.28 -6.76
CA LEU A 3 7.72 -20.18 -5.97
C LEU A 3 8.38 -18.82 -6.25
N LEU A 4 9.70 -18.79 -6.45
CA LEU A 4 10.47 -17.56 -6.66
C LEU A 4 10.14 -16.87 -8.00
N PHE A 5 9.83 -17.66 -9.02
CA PHE A 5 9.50 -17.16 -10.36
C PHE A 5 8.11 -16.49 -10.40
N ILE A 6 7.13 -17.07 -9.71
CA ILE A 6 5.77 -16.51 -9.60
C ILE A 6 5.80 -15.17 -8.83
N ILE A 7 6.62 -15.07 -7.78
CA ILE A 7 6.73 -13.83 -6.99
C ILE A 7 7.35 -12.70 -7.83
N MET A 8 8.42 -12.97 -8.59
CA MET A 8 9.04 -11.96 -9.48
C MET A 8 8.10 -11.48 -10.58
N GLN A 9 7.30 -12.37 -11.19
CA GLN A 9 6.29 -11.96 -12.17
C GLN A 9 5.23 -11.04 -11.56
N SER A 10 4.77 -11.33 -10.35
CA SER A 10 3.78 -10.49 -9.65
C SER A 10 4.31 -9.10 -9.30
N LEU A 11 5.58 -8.97 -8.94
CA LEU A 11 6.19 -7.67 -8.64
C LEU A 11 6.29 -6.75 -9.85
N LYS A 12 6.67 -7.29 -11.01
CA LYS A 12 6.77 -6.49 -12.24
C LYS A 12 5.42 -5.90 -12.63
N GLU A 13 4.36 -6.72 -12.61
CA GLU A 13 2.99 -6.27 -12.88
C GLU A 13 2.51 -5.19 -11.90
N ILE A 14 2.93 -5.27 -10.63
CA ILE A 14 2.59 -4.27 -9.61
C ILE A 14 3.34 -2.96 -9.86
N ILE A 15 4.61 -3.02 -10.26
CA ILE A 15 5.40 -1.82 -10.59
C ILE A 15 4.84 -1.14 -11.84
N ASP A 16 4.41 -1.91 -12.84
CA ASP A 16 3.81 -1.37 -14.07
C ASP A 16 2.36 -0.83 -13.86
N SER A 17 1.80 -0.97 -12.65
CA SER A 17 0.44 -0.52 -12.33
C SER A 17 0.34 0.97 -11.97
N PRO A 18 -0.82 1.63 -12.15
CA PRO A 18 -0.98 3.05 -11.85
C PRO A 18 -0.61 3.41 -10.41
N VAL A 19 0.13 4.50 -10.20
CA VAL A 19 0.62 4.92 -8.89
C VAL A 19 -0.47 5.06 -7.82
N THR A 20 -0.10 4.86 -6.57
CA THR A 20 -0.97 5.11 -5.41
C THR A 20 -1.21 6.60 -5.22
N THR A 21 -2.13 6.95 -4.33
CA THR A 21 -2.36 8.34 -3.92
C THR A 21 -1.29 8.85 -2.93
N TYR A 22 -0.18 8.15 -2.79
CA TYR A 22 0.91 8.55 -1.91
C TYR A 22 1.59 9.82 -2.44
N LYS A 23 1.81 10.79 -1.55
CA LYS A 23 2.34 12.12 -1.91
C LYS A 23 3.78 12.36 -1.43
N GLY A 24 4.51 11.31 -1.05
CA GLY A 24 5.92 11.45 -0.63
C GLY A 24 6.15 11.89 0.83
N SER A 25 5.17 11.73 1.73
CA SER A 25 5.33 12.08 3.15
C SER A 25 6.36 11.17 3.85
N GLU A 26 7.52 11.72 4.21
CA GLU A 26 8.59 10.99 4.91
C GLU A 26 8.12 10.34 6.21
N ALA A 27 7.39 11.08 7.05
CA ALA A 27 6.83 10.56 8.29
C ALA A 27 5.91 9.34 8.04
N THR A 28 5.14 9.38 6.95
CA THR A 28 4.29 8.27 6.56
C THR A 28 5.10 7.06 6.11
N LYS A 29 6.18 7.29 5.36
CA LYS A 29 7.11 6.26 4.92
C LYS A 29 7.77 5.56 6.12
N SER A 30 8.31 6.31 7.07
CA SER A 30 8.97 5.74 8.25
C SER A 30 8.03 4.86 9.08
N MET A 31 6.78 5.29 9.31
CA MET A 31 5.79 4.45 10.03
C MET A 31 5.46 3.15 9.29
N VAL A 32 5.41 3.18 7.96
CA VAL A 32 5.18 1.98 7.14
C VAL A 32 6.41 1.06 7.21
N GLU A 33 7.61 1.62 7.12
CA GLU A 33 8.88 0.89 7.21
C GLU A 33 9.00 0.16 8.55
N GLU A 34 8.73 0.82 9.67
CA GLU A 34 8.78 0.20 11.01
C GLU A 34 7.87 -1.03 11.11
N GLN A 35 6.64 -0.92 10.60
CA GLN A 35 5.68 -2.03 10.59
C GLN A 35 6.11 -3.15 9.63
N LEU A 36 6.70 -2.79 8.49
CA LEU A 36 7.20 -3.77 7.53
C LEU A 36 8.40 -4.54 8.10
N ILE A 37 9.32 -3.85 8.78
CA ILE A 37 10.46 -4.45 9.50
C ILE A 37 9.95 -5.40 10.58
N ALA A 38 8.97 -4.97 11.39
CA ALA A 38 8.40 -5.80 12.44
C ALA A 38 7.74 -7.07 11.90
N LYS A 39 7.16 -7.01 10.68
CA LYS A 39 6.42 -8.13 10.08
C LYS A 39 7.27 -9.08 9.23
N TYR A 40 8.22 -8.54 8.47
CA TYR A 40 8.98 -9.29 7.45
C TYR A 40 10.50 -9.15 7.58
N GLY A 41 10.99 -8.31 8.48
CA GLY A 41 12.40 -8.04 8.68
C GLY A 41 12.97 -6.95 7.75
N LYS A 42 14.16 -6.47 8.09
CA LYS A 42 14.83 -5.35 7.38
C LYS A 42 15.13 -5.66 5.91
N ALA A 43 15.35 -6.92 5.56
CA ALA A 43 15.64 -7.34 4.18
C ALA A 43 14.48 -7.02 3.21
N GLU A 44 13.27 -6.87 3.73
CA GLU A 44 12.09 -6.57 2.92
C GLU A 44 12.00 -5.10 2.47
N LEU A 45 12.72 -4.19 3.15
CA LEU A 45 12.72 -2.76 2.80
C LEU A 45 13.20 -2.49 1.38
N LYS A 46 14.08 -3.34 0.84
CA LYS A 46 14.58 -3.20 -0.54
C LYS A 46 13.49 -3.37 -1.60
N ASN A 47 12.39 -4.04 -1.23
CA ASN A 47 11.25 -4.28 -2.11
C ASN A 47 10.12 -3.28 -1.84
N LEU A 48 10.24 -2.39 -0.83
CA LEU A 48 9.19 -1.44 -0.50
C LEU A 48 9.12 -0.32 -1.53
N ASP A 49 7.95 -0.16 -2.15
CA ASP A 49 7.63 0.95 -3.02
C ASP A 49 6.26 1.53 -2.63
N CYS A 50 6.28 2.65 -1.92
CA CYS A 50 5.07 3.31 -1.44
C CYS A 50 4.14 3.78 -2.58
N TYR A 51 4.68 3.97 -3.79
CA TYR A 51 3.92 4.41 -4.96
C TYR A 51 3.27 3.25 -5.71
N HIS A 52 3.79 2.02 -5.60
CA HIS A 52 3.30 0.91 -6.42
C HIS A 52 2.76 -0.27 -5.60
N ASN A 53 3.34 -0.57 -4.44
CA ASN A 53 3.07 -1.82 -3.72
C ASN A 53 2.55 -1.66 -2.28
N MET A 54 2.22 -0.43 -1.88
CA MET A 54 1.50 -0.11 -0.64
C MET A 54 0.15 0.52 -0.96
N ARG A 55 -0.90 -0.30 -1.04
CA ARG A 55 -2.23 0.14 -1.52
C ARG A 55 -3.33 -0.13 -0.51
N THR A 56 -4.40 0.64 -0.59
CA THR A 56 -5.63 0.36 0.15
C THR A 56 -6.31 -0.89 -0.39
N PHE A 57 -7.19 -1.50 0.42
CA PHE A 57 -7.99 -2.66 0.02
C PHE A 57 -8.68 -2.47 -1.35
N HIS A 58 -9.39 -1.35 -1.52
CA HIS A 58 -10.09 -1.04 -2.76
C HIS A 58 -9.14 -0.85 -3.95
N SER A 59 -7.98 -0.23 -3.72
CA SER A 59 -6.99 -0.07 -4.79
C SER A 59 -6.41 -1.41 -5.25
N TRP A 60 -6.22 -2.38 -4.34
CA TRP A 60 -5.81 -3.73 -4.73
C TRP A 60 -6.89 -4.46 -5.53
N LEU A 61 -8.15 -4.37 -5.08
CA LEU A 61 -9.28 -4.98 -5.78
C LEU A 61 -9.44 -4.46 -7.20
N ASN A 62 -9.32 -3.14 -7.40
CA ASN A 62 -9.40 -2.52 -8.72
C ASN A 62 -8.28 -2.98 -9.67
N LEU A 63 -7.16 -3.45 -9.13
CA LEU A 63 -6.05 -4.03 -9.90
C LEU A 63 -6.19 -5.55 -10.11
N GLY A 64 -7.31 -6.17 -9.69
CA GLY A 64 -7.51 -7.62 -9.81
C GLY A 64 -6.80 -8.43 -8.72
N TRP A 65 -6.43 -7.81 -7.59
CA TRP A 65 -5.81 -8.49 -6.46
C TRP A 65 -6.74 -8.47 -5.26
N LYS A 66 -6.78 -9.58 -4.51
CA LYS A 66 -7.48 -9.65 -3.23
C LYS A 66 -6.50 -9.78 -2.09
N ILE A 67 -6.84 -9.21 -0.94
CA ILE A 67 -6.09 -9.44 0.29
C ILE A 67 -6.32 -10.87 0.75
N ARG A 68 -5.25 -11.57 1.15
CA ARG A 68 -5.33 -12.92 1.70
C ARG A 68 -6.12 -12.91 3.01
N ARG A 69 -6.88 -13.99 3.25
CA ARG A 69 -7.70 -14.10 4.46
C ARG A 69 -6.84 -14.05 5.73
N GLY A 70 -7.24 -13.22 6.69
CA GLY A 70 -6.55 -13.09 7.99
C GLY A 70 -5.40 -12.07 8.01
N GLU A 71 -5.07 -11.44 6.88
CA GLU A 71 -4.04 -10.42 6.83
C GLU A 71 -4.45 -9.13 7.56
N LYS A 72 -3.55 -8.61 8.40
CA LYS A 72 -3.72 -7.32 9.09
C LYS A 72 -3.13 -6.19 8.26
N ALA A 73 -3.87 -5.09 8.16
CA ALA A 73 -3.40 -3.89 7.46
C ALA A 73 -2.21 -3.23 8.17
N ILE A 74 -1.34 -2.62 7.38
CA ILE A 74 -0.30 -1.69 7.81
C ILE A 74 -0.97 -0.33 7.99
N LYS A 75 -0.83 0.26 9.18
CA LYS A 75 -1.46 1.54 9.52
C LYS A 75 -0.59 2.70 9.03
N SER A 76 -1.20 3.58 8.28
CA SER A 76 -0.62 4.84 7.80
C SER A 76 -1.52 6.00 8.24
N ILE A 77 -1.04 7.23 8.07
CA ILE A 77 -1.81 8.44 8.37
C ILE A 77 -1.78 9.36 7.18
N THR A 78 -2.89 10.05 6.97
CA THR A 78 -2.96 11.17 6.04
C THR A 78 -3.58 12.36 6.77
N PHE A 79 -3.30 13.55 6.27
CA PHE A 79 -3.86 14.79 6.80
C PHE A 79 -4.90 15.29 5.82
N VAL A 80 -6.12 15.49 6.31
CA VAL A 80 -7.23 16.03 5.53
C VAL A 80 -7.46 17.47 5.98
N GLU A 81 -7.39 18.39 5.03
CA GLU A 81 -7.67 19.80 5.24
C GLU A 81 -9.16 20.06 5.01
N GLN A 82 -9.83 20.68 5.99
CA GLN A 82 -11.13 21.30 5.82
C GLN A 82 -10.91 22.72 5.35
N LYS A 83 -11.43 23.06 4.17
CA LYS A 83 -11.33 24.39 3.58
C LYS A 83 -12.68 25.11 3.63
N ASP A 84 -12.65 26.44 3.72
CA ASP A 84 -13.82 27.29 3.53
C ASP A 84 -14.18 27.41 2.04
N ALA A 85 -15.26 28.13 1.73
CA ALA A 85 -15.70 28.39 0.35
C ALA A 85 -14.66 29.16 -0.49
N ASN A 86 -13.72 29.86 0.17
CA ASN A 86 -12.66 30.65 -0.47
C ASN A 86 -11.35 29.86 -0.59
N GLY A 87 -11.31 28.60 -0.14
CA GLY A 87 -10.12 27.73 -0.18
C GLY A 87 -9.15 27.88 0.99
N ASN A 88 -9.46 28.70 2.01
CA ASN A 88 -8.63 28.84 3.21
C ASN A 88 -8.77 27.60 4.09
N ILE A 89 -7.63 27.10 4.61
CA ILE A 89 -7.61 25.94 5.51
C ILE A 89 -8.18 26.36 6.88
N LEU A 90 -9.36 25.85 7.22
CA LEU A 90 -10.01 26.07 8.51
C LEU A 90 -9.47 25.12 9.59
N LYS A 91 -9.30 23.84 9.24
CA LYS A 91 -8.86 22.78 10.16
C LYS A 91 -8.11 21.69 9.41
N GLN A 92 -7.18 21.03 10.11
CA GLN A 92 -6.49 19.84 9.62
C GLN A 92 -6.80 18.66 10.54
N PHE A 93 -7.23 17.53 9.96
CA PHE A 93 -7.56 16.31 10.70
C PHE A 93 -6.63 15.19 10.29
N ARG A 94 -6.08 14.48 11.29
CA ARG A 94 -5.37 13.23 11.07
C ARG A 94 -6.38 12.11 10.77
N ARG A 95 -6.24 11.48 9.62
CA ARG A 95 -7.07 10.34 9.22
C ARG A 95 -6.19 9.09 9.10
N PRO A 96 -6.51 7.98 9.81
CA PRO A 96 -5.82 6.72 9.60
C PRO A 96 -6.16 6.16 8.21
N VAL A 97 -5.15 5.61 7.55
CA VAL A 97 -5.28 4.90 6.28
C VAL A 97 -4.75 3.49 6.47
N PHE A 98 -5.52 2.50 6.03
CA PHE A 98 -5.15 1.09 6.12
C PHE A 98 -4.61 0.63 4.78
N LEU A 99 -3.33 0.26 4.76
CA LEU A 99 -2.61 -0.18 3.58
C LEU A 99 -2.28 -1.67 3.67
N PHE A 100 -2.09 -2.29 2.52
CA PHE A 100 -1.66 -3.67 2.38
C PHE A 100 -0.47 -3.71 1.43
N TYR A 101 0.54 -4.47 1.82
CA TYR A 101 1.75 -4.72 1.05
C TYR A 101 1.55 -5.84 0.03
N TYR A 102 2.34 -5.90 -1.05
CA TYR A 102 2.17 -6.93 -2.09
C TYR A 102 2.22 -8.37 -1.57
N ARG A 103 2.97 -8.63 -0.49
CA ARG A 103 3.02 -9.97 0.13
C ARG A 103 1.72 -10.41 0.77
N GLN A 104 0.80 -9.49 1.01
CA GLN A 104 -0.50 -9.71 1.65
C GLN A 104 -1.61 -9.98 0.65
N VAL A 105 -1.31 -9.98 -0.65
CA VAL A 105 -2.31 -10.13 -1.70
C VAL A 105 -2.09 -11.39 -2.53
N GLU A 106 -3.13 -11.77 -3.26
CA GLU A 106 -3.13 -12.82 -4.26
C GLU A 106 -4.00 -12.37 -5.43
N LYS A 107 -3.65 -12.79 -6.66
CA LYS A 107 -4.49 -12.49 -7.81
C LYS A 107 -5.86 -13.11 -7.61
N ILE A 108 -6.90 -12.34 -7.93
CA ILE A 108 -8.21 -12.91 -8.17
C ILE A 108 -8.04 -13.72 -9.43
N GLY A 109 -8.05 -15.05 -9.31
CA GLY A 109 -7.95 -15.93 -10.48
C GLY A 109 -8.98 -15.47 -11.51
N THR A 110 -8.57 -15.35 -12.77
CA THR A 110 -9.54 -15.21 -13.87
C THR A 110 -10.51 -16.37 -13.72
N ALA A 111 -11.77 -16.06 -13.41
CA ALA A 111 -12.82 -17.05 -13.59
C ALA A 111 -12.67 -17.55 -15.04
N LYS A 112 -12.43 -18.85 -15.19
CA LYS A 112 -12.62 -19.51 -16.48
C LYS A 112 -14.10 -19.46 -16.82
#